data_AF-A0A4D5S442-F1
#
_entry.id   AF-A0A4D5S442-F1
#
_cell.length_a   1.000
_cell.length_b   1.000
_cell.length_c   1.000
_cell.angle_alpha   90.00
_cell.angle_beta   90.00
_cell.angle_gamma   90.00
#
_symmetry.space_group_name_H-M   'P 1'
#
loop_
_entity.id
_entity.type
_entity.pdbx_description
1 polymer ?
#
loop_
_entity_poly.entity_id
_entity_poly.type
_entity_poly.pdbx_seq_one_letter_code
_entity_poly.pdbx_strand_id
1 'polypeptide(L)'
;IAHLQRRPQTPVHLTQLLFHVPLFVACLQVASDAHSLRKAIAEMKAEISKKQELLRKLHMVKTHRIKNSENSIEDLISQWRSAAQDALTDLQKQMPEPKPSLKNMLANLNIEHSLVGYNEEDDCFA
;
A
#
# COMPACT_ATOMS: atom_id res chain seq x y z
N ILE A 1 79.96 -15.67 59.72
CA ILE A 1 80.72 -16.21 58.56
C ILE A 1 79.68 -16.99 57.73
N ALA A 2 79.05 -16.32 56.75
CA ALA A 2 79.20 -16.59 55.31
C ALA A 2 78.86 -18.07 54.97
N HIS A 3 77.87 -18.40 54.14
CA HIS A 3 77.77 -18.04 52.72
C HIS A 3 76.32 -18.05 52.19
N LEU A 4 75.97 -16.99 51.47
CA LEU A 4 74.87 -16.90 50.50
C LEU A 4 75.39 -17.42 49.15
N GLN A 5 74.72 -18.37 48.49
CA GLN A 5 74.81 -18.49 47.03
C GLN A 5 73.56 -19.14 46.39
N ARG A 6 72.68 -18.24 45.94
CA ARG A 6 71.76 -18.24 44.78
C ARG A 6 71.29 -19.59 44.20
N ARG A 7 70.00 -19.89 44.38
CA ARG A 7 69.24 -20.71 43.41
C ARG A 7 69.05 -19.92 42.11
N PRO A 8 69.14 -20.57 40.93
CA PRO A 8 68.80 -19.91 39.66
C PRO A 8 67.31 -19.56 39.63
N GLN A 9 67.01 -18.27 39.47
CA GLN A 9 65.68 -17.77 39.12
C GLN A 9 65.40 -18.18 37.67
N THR A 10 64.52 -19.15 37.47
CA THR A 10 63.85 -19.33 36.17
C THR A 10 62.84 -18.19 35.99
N PRO A 11 62.78 -17.53 34.83
CA PRO A 11 61.89 -16.38 34.64
C PRO A 11 60.42 -16.81 34.70
N VAL A 12 59.73 -16.42 35.77
CA VAL A 12 58.28 -16.60 36.00
C VAL A 12 57.39 -15.78 35.06
N HIS A 13 57.98 -15.10 34.07
CA HIS A 13 57.28 -14.15 33.21
C HIS A 13 56.55 -14.81 32.02
N LEU A 14 56.77 -16.11 31.75
CA LEU A 14 56.12 -16.80 30.62
C LEU A 14 54.81 -17.53 30.99
N THR A 15 54.56 -17.84 32.26
CA THR A 15 53.35 -18.56 32.69
C THR A 15 52.17 -17.62 32.98
N GLN A 16 52.42 -16.32 33.19
CA GLN A 16 51.37 -15.35 33.50
C GLN A 16 50.59 -14.88 32.25
N LEU A 17 51.16 -15.06 31.05
CA LEU A 17 50.47 -14.74 29.79
C LEU A 17 49.47 -15.82 29.33
N LEU A 18 49.61 -17.08 29.77
CA LEU A 18 48.77 -18.19 29.30
C LEU A 18 47.37 -18.20 29.94
N PHE A 19 47.18 -17.58 31.11
CA PHE A 19 45.89 -17.52 31.80
C PHE A 19 45.01 -16.31 31.43
N HIS A 20 45.55 -15.31 30.73
CA HIS A 20 44.80 -14.10 30.32
C HIS A 20 44.12 -14.24 28.94
N VAL A 21 44.62 -15.16 28.11
CA VAL A 21 44.11 -15.40 26.75
C VAL A 21 42.66 -15.92 26.74
N PRO A 22 42.23 -16.88 27.59
CA PRO A 22 40.86 -17.40 27.54
C PRO A 22 39.81 -16.35 27.95
N LEU A 23 40.12 -15.51 28.94
CA LEU A 23 39.21 -14.47 29.42
C LEU A 23 39.09 -13.33 28.39
N PHE A 24 40.20 -12.94 27.75
CA PHE A 24 40.19 -11.96 26.67
C PHE A 24 39.42 -12.48 25.44
N VAL A 25 39.63 -13.75 25.06
CA VAL A 25 38.89 -14.39 23.97
C VAL A 25 37.39 -14.47 24.28
N ALA A 26 37.00 -14.90 25.49
CA ALA A 26 35.60 -14.94 25.88
C ALA A 26 34.94 -13.55 25.89
N CYS A 27 35.64 -12.53 26.38
CA CYS A 27 35.13 -11.16 26.38
C CYS A 27 34.99 -10.59 24.95
N LEU A 28 35.94 -10.90 24.06
CA LEU A 28 35.89 -10.53 22.65
C LEU A 28 34.72 -11.23 21.91
N GLN A 29 34.47 -12.50 22.25
CA GLN A 29 33.37 -13.28 21.69
C GLN A 29 32.00 -12.72 22.13
N VAL A 30 31.85 -12.43 23.43
CA VAL A 30 30.63 -11.79 23.97
C VAL A 30 30.40 -10.40 23.36
N ALA A 31 31.46 -9.61 23.14
CA ALA A 31 31.34 -8.31 22.49
C ALA A 31 30.91 -8.43 21.02
N SER A 32 31.42 -9.43 20.30
CA SER A 32 31.03 -9.76 18.93
C SER A 32 29.57 -10.21 18.85
N ASP A 33 29.15 -11.11 19.73
CA ASP A 33 27.78 -11.62 19.79
C ASP A 33 26.79 -10.50 20.14
N ALA A 34 27.12 -9.67 21.12
CA ALA A 34 26.32 -8.50 21.48
C ALA A 34 26.21 -7.48 20.34
N HIS A 35 27.26 -7.32 19.52
CA HIS A 35 27.20 -6.46 18.33
C HIS A 35 26.28 -7.05 17.25
N SER A 36 26.38 -8.36 16.99
CA SER A 36 25.50 -9.08 16.06
C SER A 36 24.02 -8.98 16.48
N LEU A 37 23.72 -9.19 17.76
CA LEU A 37 22.38 -9.03 18.34
C LEU A 37 21.84 -7.61 18.17
N ARG A 38 22.65 -6.58 18.45
CA ARG A 38 22.25 -5.17 18.26
C ARG A 38 21.92 -4.87 16.80
N LYS A 39 22.71 -5.41 15.86
CA LYS A 39 22.46 -5.26 14.43
C LYS A 39 21.14 -5.92 14.02
N ALA A 40 20.92 -7.17 14.43
CA ALA A 40 19.68 -7.89 14.15
C ALA A 40 18.44 -7.18 14.74
N ILE A 41 18.54 -6.63 15.95
CA ILE A 41 17.48 -5.83 16.56
C ILE A 41 17.18 -4.57 15.73
N ALA A 42 18.22 -3.88 15.26
CA ALA A 42 18.04 -2.68 14.43
C ALA A 42 17.37 -3.00 13.09
N GLU A 43 17.79 -4.09 12.43
CA GLU A 43 17.20 -4.56 11.17
C GLU A 43 15.73 -4.98 11.36
N MET A 44 15.42 -5.72 12.43
CA MET A 44 14.05 -6.11 12.76
C MET A 44 13.17 -4.89 13.04
N LYS A 45 13.68 -3.88 13.76
CA LYS A 45 12.95 -2.63 14.01
C LYS A 45 12.67 -1.86 12.71
N ALA A 46 13.64 -1.80 11.80
CA ALA A 46 13.46 -1.17 10.50
C ALA A 46 12.38 -1.87 9.66
N GLU A 47 12.38 -3.20 9.64
CA GLU A 47 11.38 -4.00 8.93
C GLU A 47 9.97 -3.86 9.54
N ILE A 48 9.86 -3.82 10.87
CA ILE A 48 8.59 -3.54 11.56
C ILE A 48 8.07 -2.16 11.12
N SER A 49 8.92 -1.13 11.16
CA SER A 49 8.52 0.23 10.78
C SER A 49 8.06 0.30 9.32
N LYS A 50 8.75 -0.40 8.41
CA LYS A 50 8.38 -0.46 6.98
C LYS A 50 7.02 -1.14 6.77
N LYS A 51 6.79 -2.26 7.46
CA LYS A 51 5.50 -2.98 7.40
C LYS A 51 4.35 -2.18 7.99
N GLN A 52 4.59 -1.47 9.10
CA GLN A 52 3.60 -0.59 9.72
C GLN A 52 3.20 0.56 8.79
N GLU A 53 4.17 1.20 8.12
CA GLU A 53 3.86 2.27 7.18
C GLU A 53 3.11 1.77 5.94
N LEU A 54 3.47 0.59 5.43
CA LEU A 54 2.72 -0.05 4.34
C LEU A 54 1.27 -0.34 4.77
N LEU A 55 1.07 -0.88 5.97
CA LEU A 55 -0.24 -1.19 6.51
C LEU A 55 -1.09 0.09 6.67
N ARG A 56 -0.48 1.20 7.13
CA ARG A 56 -1.15 2.50 7.24
C ARG A 56 -1.64 2.99 5.87
N LYS A 57 -0.79 2.93 4.83
CA LYS A 57 -1.16 3.30 3.46
C LYS A 57 -2.30 2.44 2.92
N LEU A 58 -2.22 1.13 3.12
CA LEU A 58 -3.28 0.20 2.70
C LEU A 58 -4.61 0.47 3.42
N HIS A 59 -4.57 0.77 4.72
CA HIS A 59 -5.77 1.12 5.49
C HIS A 59 -6.41 2.41 4.97
N MET A 60 -5.61 3.42 4.63
CA MET A 60 -6.09 4.66 4.04
C MET A 60 -6.79 4.42 2.71
N VAL A 61 -6.19 3.65 1.80
CA VAL A 61 -6.81 3.29 0.52
C VAL A 61 -8.09 2.48 0.71
N LYS A 62 -8.08 1.49 1.62
CA LYS A 62 -9.26 0.68 1.93
C LYS A 62 -10.40 1.55 2.46
N THR A 63 -10.09 2.44 3.40
CA THR A 63 -11.08 3.35 4.00
C THR A 63 -11.63 4.32 2.97
N HIS A 64 -10.77 4.88 2.11
CA HIS A 64 -11.20 5.74 1.01
C HIS A 64 -12.13 4.98 0.06
N ARG A 65 -11.81 3.74 -0.31
CA ARG A 65 -12.68 2.90 -1.16
C ARG A 65 -14.02 2.56 -0.52
N ILE A 66 -14.07 2.39 0.80
CA ILE A 66 -15.32 2.10 1.53
C ILE A 66 -16.15 3.37 1.71
N LYS A 67 -15.52 4.50 2.07
CA LYS A 67 -16.22 5.78 2.26
C LYS A 67 -16.67 6.38 0.93
N ASN A 68 -15.88 6.19 -0.11
CA ASN A 68 -16.15 6.66 -1.46
C ASN A 68 -16.54 5.48 -2.36
N SER A 69 -17.18 4.44 -1.81
CA SER A 69 -18.05 3.55 -2.59
C SER A 69 -19.35 4.29 -2.97
N GLU A 70 -19.20 5.57 -3.29
CA GLU A 70 -20.14 6.36 -4.05
C GLU A 70 -20.37 5.55 -5.33
N ASN A 71 -21.65 5.41 -5.71
CA ASN A 71 -22.13 4.68 -6.87
C ASN A 71 -21.05 4.59 -7.94
N SER A 72 -20.76 3.36 -8.43
CA SER A 72 -19.77 3.19 -9.49
C SER A 72 -20.06 4.20 -10.60
N ILE A 73 -19.03 4.68 -11.29
CA ILE A 73 -19.25 5.57 -12.44
C ILE A 73 -20.27 4.93 -13.41
N GLU A 74 -20.26 3.60 -13.54
CA GLU A 74 -21.25 2.84 -14.29
C GLU A 74 -22.68 2.95 -13.73
N ASP A 75 -22.85 2.90 -12.40
CA ASP A 75 -24.15 3.06 -11.74
C ASP A 75 -24.69 4.49 -11.93
N LEU A 76 -23.80 5.49 -11.88
CA LEU A 76 -24.16 6.88 -12.14
C LEU A 76 -24.53 7.07 -13.62
N ILE A 77 -23.74 6.53 -14.55
CA ILE A 77 -24.05 6.55 -15.98
C ILE A 77 -25.42 5.94 -16.23
N SER A 78 -25.72 4.79 -15.62
CA SER A 78 -27.03 4.14 -15.76
C SER A 78 -28.16 5.01 -15.20
N GLN A 79 -28.00 5.59 -14.00
CA GLN A 79 -29.02 6.45 -13.39
C GLN A 79 -29.30 7.70 -14.22
N TRP A 80 -28.26 8.40 -14.67
CA TRP A 80 -28.41 9.59 -15.49
C TRP A 80 -28.93 9.28 -16.88
N ARG A 81 -28.54 8.12 -17.46
CA ARG A 81 -29.09 7.65 -18.73
C ARG A 81 -30.59 7.41 -18.61
N SER A 82 -31.04 6.64 -17.63
CA SER A 82 -32.47 6.37 -17.42
C SER A 82 -33.26 7.66 -17.16
N ALA A 83 -32.75 8.55 -16.31
CA ALA A 83 -33.40 9.84 -16.08
C ALA A 83 -33.50 10.71 -17.35
N ALA A 84 -32.49 10.69 -18.22
CA ALA A 84 -32.52 11.39 -19.49
C ALA A 84 -33.52 10.77 -20.48
N GLN A 85 -33.56 9.43 -20.57
CA GLN A 85 -34.52 8.71 -21.40
C GLN A 85 -35.96 9.03 -20.97
N ASP A 86 -36.26 8.93 -19.68
CA ASP A 86 -37.57 9.26 -19.11
C ASP A 86 -37.97 10.70 -19.44
N ALA A 87 -37.06 11.67 -19.22
CA ALA A 87 -37.30 13.07 -19.53
C ALA A 87 -37.56 13.32 -21.02
N LEU A 88 -36.82 12.66 -21.91
CA LEU A 88 -37.01 12.76 -23.37
C LEU A 88 -38.37 12.19 -23.80
N THR A 89 -38.73 11.03 -23.28
CA THR A 89 -40.03 10.40 -23.54
C THR A 89 -41.18 11.26 -23.02
N ASP A 90 -41.05 11.82 -21.82
CA ASP A 90 -42.10 12.68 -21.24
C ASP A 90 -42.22 14.02 -21.97
N LEU A 91 -41.10 14.60 -22.41
CA LEU A 91 -41.10 15.77 -23.27
C LEU A 91 -41.82 15.49 -24.59
N GLN A 92 -41.53 14.35 -25.24
CA GLN A 92 -42.19 13.94 -26.48
C GLN A 92 -43.71 13.78 -26.32
N LYS A 93 -44.16 13.19 -25.20
CA LYS A 93 -45.58 13.04 -24.89
C LYS A 93 -46.31 14.38 -24.77
N GLN A 94 -45.65 15.41 -24.24
CA GLN A 94 -46.23 16.74 -24.02
C GLN A 94 -46.18 17.66 -25.25
N MET A 95 -45.47 17.27 -26.31
CA MET A 95 -45.37 18.10 -27.52
C MET A 95 -46.66 18.07 -28.37
N PRO A 96 -46.96 19.20 -29.07
CA PRO A 96 -48.10 19.28 -29.97
C PRO A 96 -47.92 18.37 -31.19
N GLU A 97 -49.04 17.88 -31.73
CA GLU A 97 -49.02 17.07 -32.96
C GLU A 97 -48.69 17.94 -34.19
N PRO A 98 -47.90 17.42 -35.16
CA PRO A 98 -47.32 16.09 -35.20
C PRO A 98 -46.08 15.96 -34.30
N LYS A 99 -46.07 14.92 -33.45
CA LYS A 99 -44.92 14.64 -32.59
C LYS A 99 -43.67 14.30 -33.42
N PRO A 100 -42.52 14.95 -33.17
CA PRO A 100 -41.27 14.55 -33.80
C PRO A 100 -40.82 13.17 -33.30
N SER A 101 -40.14 12.41 -34.16
CA SER A 101 -39.49 11.14 -33.77
C SER A 101 -38.40 11.37 -32.74
N LEU A 102 -38.05 10.34 -31.96
CA LEU A 102 -36.98 10.47 -30.96
C LEU A 102 -35.66 10.80 -31.65
N LYS A 103 -35.38 10.23 -32.83
CA LYS A 103 -34.22 10.62 -33.67
C LYS A 103 -34.12 12.13 -33.91
N ASN A 104 -35.24 12.77 -34.28
CA ASN A 104 -35.25 14.20 -34.55
C ASN A 104 -35.07 15.02 -33.27
N MET A 105 -35.62 14.57 -32.15
CA MET A 105 -35.42 15.21 -30.85
C MET A 105 -33.94 15.14 -30.40
N LEU A 106 -33.31 13.97 -30.53
CA LEU A 106 -31.90 13.79 -30.20
C LEU A 106 -31.01 14.67 -31.08
N ALA A 107 -31.30 14.75 -32.38
CA ALA A 107 -30.59 15.63 -33.30
C ALA A 107 -30.74 17.12 -32.90
N ASN A 108 -31.95 17.57 -32.55
CA ASN A 108 -32.22 18.95 -32.14
C ASN A 108 -31.54 19.32 -30.81
N LEU A 109 -31.44 18.37 -29.88
CA LEU A 109 -30.75 18.54 -28.59
C LEU A 109 -29.25 18.25 -28.68
N ASN A 110 -28.77 17.84 -29.86
CA ASN A 110 -27.38 17.50 -30.13
C ASN A 110 -26.86 16.37 -29.20
N ILE A 111 -27.73 15.41 -28.89
CA ILE A 111 -27.47 14.23 -28.05
C ILE A 111 -27.06 13.07 -28.94
N GLU A 112 -25.91 12.46 -28.65
CA GLU A 112 -25.43 11.28 -29.38
C GLU A 112 -26.30 10.05 -29.10
N HIS A 113 -26.63 9.27 -30.13
CA HIS A 113 -27.47 8.07 -30.00
C HIS A 113 -26.86 7.04 -29.03
N SER A 114 -25.53 6.88 -29.05
CA SER A 114 -24.80 5.95 -28.18
C SER A 114 -24.85 6.33 -26.70
N LEU A 115 -24.97 7.64 -26.40
CA LEU A 115 -24.96 8.16 -25.03
C LEU A 115 -26.20 7.71 -24.24
N VAL A 116 -27.36 7.77 -24.91
CA VAL A 116 -28.67 7.42 -24.36
C VAL A 116 -29.14 6.02 -24.74
N GLY A 117 -28.32 5.24 -25.46
CA GLY A 117 -28.69 3.88 -25.88
C GLY A 117 -29.87 3.85 -26.86
N TYR A 118 -29.94 4.81 -27.77
CA TYR A 118 -31.01 4.90 -28.77
C TYR A 118 -30.82 3.87 -29.89
N ASN A 119 -31.88 3.12 -30.21
CA ASN A 119 -31.95 2.18 -31.32
C ASN A 119 -32.67 2.81 -32.53
N GLU A 120 -31.98 2.91 -33.66
CA GLU A 120 -32.51 3.51 -34.88
C GLU A 120 -33.58 2.69 -35.60
N GLU A 121 -33.56 1.36 -35.44
CA GLU A 121 -34.51 0.47 -36.14
C GLU A 121 -35.89 0.51 -35.48
N ASP A 122 -35.93 0.60 -34.15
CA ASP A 122 -37.15 0.52 -33.34
C ASP A 122 -37.66 1.90 -32.82
N ASP A 123 -36.93 2.99 -33.10
CA ASP A 123 -37.17 4.35 -32.57
C ASP A 123 -37.43 4.34 -31.05
N CYS A 124 -36.59 3.60 -30.30
CA CYS A 124 -36.75 3.38 -28.86
C CYS A 124 -35.41 3.38 -28.11
N PHE A 125 -35.48 3.48 -26.78
CA PHE A 125 -34.31 3.34 -25.90
C PHE A 125 -34.14 1.86 -25.50
N ALA A 126 -32.88 1.39 -25.49
CA ALA A 126 -32.50 0.07 -25.00
C ALA A 126 -32.35 0.02 -23.47
#